data_AF-A0A0C3JKB8-F1
#
_entry.id   AF-A0A0C3JKB8-F1
#
_cell.length_a   1.000
_cell.length_b   1.000
_cell.length_c   1.000
_cell.angle_alpha   90.00
_cell.angle_beta   90.00
_cell.angle_gamma   90.00
#
_symmetry.space_group_name_H-M   'P 1'
#
loop_
_entity.id
_entity.type
_entity.pdbx_description
1 polymer ?
#
loop_
_entity_poly.entity_id
_entity_poly.type
_entity_poly.pdbx_seq_one_letter_code
_entity_poly.pdbx_strand_id
1 'polypeptide(L)'
;VDRITSMIGASWTNSTKELYGTSLLVFHVFCNLNNIPDESRCPISSNTLATFLASCASAHSGSTLANYAARIKAWHIVHGCSWDINEAEYKVILEGATRLAPNTSRCPQRDPFTVDILTVFHSLFDHNDPCDTAIFTCLVVSFYCVARLGEFTVPTIQSFNPAKHIT
;
A
#
# COMPACT_ATOMS: atom_id res chain seq x y z
N VAL A 1 -8.52 -15.38 -22.21
CA VAL A 1 -8.31 -14.13 -21.44
C VAL A 1 -8.09 -14.45 -19.96
N ASP A 2 -8.95 -15.28 -19.34
CA ASP A 2 -8.86 -15.64 -17.91
C ASP A 2 -7.55 -16.30 -17.46
N ARG A 3 -6.91 -17.10 -18.32
CA ARG A 3 -5.60 -17.69 -18.03
C ARG A 3 -4.46 -16.66 -17.99
N ILE A 4 -4.55 -15.62 -18.82
CA ILE A 4 -3.53 -14.56 -18.91
C ILE A 4 -3.69 -13.60 -17.73
N THR A 5 -4.92 -13.20 -17.42
CA THR A 5 -5.24 -12.39 -16.24
C THR A 5 -4.89 -13.13 -14.94
N SER A 6 -5.12 -14.44 -14.88
CA SER A 6 -4.70 -15.30 -13.76
C SER A 6 -3.18 -15.38 -13.60
N MET A 7 -2.43 -15.53 -14.71
CA MET A 7 -0.96 -15.56 -14.69
C MET A 7 -0.37 -14.21 -14.25
N ILE A 8 -0.86 -13.09 -14.80
CA ILE A 8 -0.43 -11.75 -14.39
C ILE A 8 -0.83 -11.50 -12.93
N GLY A 9 -2.04 -11.87 -12.54
CA GLY A 9 -2.52 -11.76 -11.16
C GLY A 9 -1.72 -12.62 -10.17
N ALA A 10 -1.12 -13.74 -10.60
CA ALA A 10 -0.24 -14.55 -9.77
C ALA A 10 1.09 -13.85 -9.42
N SER A 11 1.49 -12.82 -10.18
CA SER A 11 2.69 -12.03 -9.88
C SER A 11 2.56 -11.12 -8.66
N TRP A 12 1.35 -10.97 -8.10
CA TRP A 12 1.07 -10.07 -6.97
C TRP A 12 0.67 -10.82 -5.70
N THR A 13 1.05 -10.27 -4.54
CA THR A 13 0.63 -10.77 -3.23
C THR A 13 -0.88 -10.55 -3.03
N ASN A 14 -1.49 -11.32 -2.12
CA ASN A 14 -2.91 -11.17 -1.82
C ASN A 14 -3.25 -9.76 -1.27
N SER A 15 -2.38 -9.19 -0.44
CA SER A 15 -2.55 -7.81 0.03
C SER A 15 -2.49 -6.80 -1.12
N THR A 16 -1.63 -7.00 -2.12
CA THR A 16 -1.59 -6.15 -3.32
C THR A 16 -2.90 -6.23 -4.12
N LYS A 17 -3.50 -7.42 -4.22
CA LYS A 17 -4.81 -7.66 -4.88
C LYS A 17 -5.97 -7.03 -4.14
N GLU A 18 -5.99 -7.08 -2.81
CA GLU A 18 -7.07 -6.46 -2.01
C GLU A 18 -7.07 -4.94 -2.16
N LEU A 19 -5.92 -4.29 -1.98
CA LEU A 19 -5.83 -2.84 -2.17
C LEU A 19 -6.10 -2.42 -3.64
N TYR A 20 -5.99 -3.34 -4.60
CA TYR A 20 -6.24 -3.07 -6.01
C TYR A 20 -7.73 -2.84 -6.25
N GLY A 21 -8.58 -3.62 -5.57
CA GLY A 21 -10.02 -3.39 -5.56
C GLY A 21 -10.38 -1.99 -5.04
N THR A 22 -9.71 -1.51 -3.99
CA THR A 22 -10.01 -0.20 -3.39
C THR A 22 -9.77 0.96 -4.36
N SER A 23 -8.61 1.03 -5.03
CA SER A 23 -8.32 2.14 -5.94
C SER A 23 -9.23 2.14 -7.17
N LEU A 24 -9.56 0.95 -7.69
CA LEU A 24 -10.46 0.83 -8.83
C LEU A 24 -11.88 1.21 -8.44
N LEU A 25 -12.35 0.80 -7.26
CA LEU A 25 -13.65 1.20 -6.75
C LEU A 25 -13.75 2.72 -6.66
N VAL A 26 -12.75 3.38 -6.07
CA VAL A 26 -12.72 4.85 -5.95
C VAL A 26 -12.74 5.51 -7.34
N PHE A 27 -11.98 4.98 -8.30
CA PHE A 27 -12.00 5.45 -9.68
C PHE A 27 -13.36 5.27 -10.37
N HIS A 28 -13.98 4.10 -10.26
CA HIS A 28 -15.30 3.84 -10.85
C HIS A 28 -16.40 4.72 -10.23
N VAL A 29 -16.34 4.96 -8.92
CA VAL A 29 -17.24 5.92 -8.25
C VAL A 29 -17.03 7.33 -8.82
N PHE A 30 -15.78 7.79 -8.96
CA PHE A 30 -15.47 9.05 -9.63
C PHE A 30 -16.04 9.10 -11.06
N CYS A 31 -15.87 8.04 -11.85
CA CYS A 31 -16.41 7.98 -13.20
C CYS A 31 -17.94 8.07 -13.23
N ASN A 32 -18.62 7.36 -12.33
CA ASN A 32 -20.08 7.40 -12.21
C ASN A 32 -20.56 8.83 -11.86
N LEU A 33 -19.90 9.49 -10.91
CA LEU A 33 -20.25 10.86 -10.49
C LEU A 33 -20.03 11.90 -11.60
N ASN A 34 -19.08 11.66 -12.50
CA ASN A 34 -18.76 12.55 -13.61
C ASN A 34 -19.38 12.11 -14.94
N ASN A 35 -20.30 11.15 -14.93
CA ASN A 35 -20.96 10.60 -16.12
C ASN A 35 -19.98 10.12 -17.21
N ILE A 36 -18.85 9.54 -16.80
CA ILE A 36 -17.86 8.95 -17.71
C ILE A 36 -18.35 7.56 -18.12
N PRO A 37 -18.70 7.32 -19.40
CA PRO A 37 -19.22 6.03 -19.85
C PRO A 37 -18.17 4.93 -19.73
N ASP A 38 -18.61 3.69 -19.49
CA ASP A 38 -17.72 2.55 -19.24
C ASP A 38 -16.67 2.33 -20.34
N GLU A 39 -17.06 2.52 -21.59
CA GLU A 39 -16.21 2.44 -22.79
C GLU A 39 -15.06 3.47 -22.82
N SER A 40 -15.17 4.56 -22.06
CA SER A 40 -14.13 5.60 -21.94
C SER A 40 -13.27 5.47 -20.68
N ARG A 41 -13.50 4.42 -19.88
CA ARG A 41 -12.70 4.12 -18.67
C ARG A 41 -11.47 3.28 -19.00
N CYS A 42 -11.54 2.46 -20.05
CA CYS A 42 -10.47 1.58 -20.53
C CYS A 42 -10.53 1.53 -22.08
N PRO A 43 -9.62 2.20 -22.81
CA PRO A 43 -8.46 2.94 -22.31
C PRO A 43 -8.82 4.29 -21.67
N ILE A 44 -8.18 4.61 -20.54
CA ILE A 44 -8.31 5.91 -19.88
C ILE A 44 -7.53 7.00 -20.64
N SER A 45 -8.12 8.18 -20.77
CA SER A 45 -7.40 9.35 -21.28
C SER A 45 -6.50 9.99 -20.21
N SER A 46 -5.42 10.64 -20.63
CA SER A 46 -4.55 11.44 -19.76
C SER A 46 -5.34 12.48 -18.94
N ASN A 47 -6.27 13.19 -19.59
CA ASN A 47 -7.10 14.19 -18.93
C ASN A 47 -8.01 13.58 -17.84
N THR A 48 -8.57 12.40 -18.10
CA THR A 48 -9.41 11.67 -17.12
C THR A 48 -8.58 11.24 -15.91
N LEU A 49 -7.37 10.73 -16.15
CA LEU A 49 -6.46 10.36 -15.05
C LEU A 49 -6.08 11.58 -14.21
N ALA A 50 -5.70 12.69 -14.85
CA ALA A 50 -5.33 13.93 -14.17
C ALA A 50 -6.50 14.49 -13.35
N THR A 51 -7.70 14.54 -13.93
CA THR A 51 -8.92 15.03 -13.26
C THR A 51 -9.27 14.16 -12.06
N PHE A 52 -9.19 12.83 -12.22
CA PHE A 52 -9.40 11.89 -11.13
C PHE A 52 -8.43 12.14 -9.97
N LEU A 53 -7.12 12.19 -10.26
CA LEU A 53 -6.11 12.40 -9.22
C LEU A 53 -6.22 13.78 -8.57
N ALA A 54 -6.56 14.82 -9.32
CA ALA A 54 -6.82 16.15 -8.80
C ALA A 54 -8.04 16.17 -7.84
N SER A 55 -9.12 15.44 -8.17
CA SER A 55 -10.30 15.32 -7.30
C SER A 55 -9.99 14.63 -5.96
N CYS A 56 -8.98 13.76 -5.95
CA CYS A 56 -8.52 13.04 -4.77
C CYS A 56 -7.44 13.81 -3.99
N ALA A 57 -6.80 14.81 -4.61
CA ALA A 57 -5.58 15.41 -4.09
C ALA A 57 -5.81 16.10 -2.75
N SER A 58 -6.94 16.77 -2.53
CA SER A 58 -7.23 17.48 -1.28
C SER A 58 -7.39 16.56 -0.06
N ALA A 59 -7.75 15.29 -0.27
CA ALA A 59 -8.08 14.34 0.80
C ALA A 59 -6.98 13.31 1.07
N HIS A 60 -6.04 13.13 0.14
CA HIS A 60 -5.11 12.01 0.16
C HIS A 60 -3.65 12.44 0.00
N SER A 61 -2.73 11.64 0.58
CA SER A 61 -1.30 11.86 0.42
C SER A 61 -0.85 11.63 -1.02
N GLY A 62 0.24 12.28 -1.43
CA GLY A 62 0.85 12.02 -2.74
C GLY A 62 1.19 10.54 -2.97
N SER A 63 1.63 9.82 -1.93
CA SER A 63 1.86 8.37 -2.02
C SER A 63 0.58 7.58 -2.30
N THR A 64 -0.56 8.01 -1.78
CA THR A 64 -1.86 7.38 -2.07
C THR A 64 -2.28 7.64 -3.51
N LEU A 65 -2.11 8.87 -4.00
CA LEU A 65 -2.40 9.23 -5.40
C LEU A 65 -1.52 8.45 -6.38
N ALA A 66 -0.23 8.28 -6.06
CA ALA A 66 0.69 7.43 -6.82
C ALA A 66 0.20 5.98 -6.88
N ASN A 67 -0.25 5.45 -5.74
CA ASN A 67 -0.81 4.11 -5.68
C ASN A 67 -2.08 3.96 -6.52
N TYR A 68 -2.97 4.96 -6.52
CA TYR A 68 -4.16 4.94 -7.38
C TYR A 68 -3.77 4.90 -8.85
N ALA A 69 -2.90 5.79 -9.30
CA ALA A 69 -2.44 5.85 -10.69
C ALA A 69 -1.78 4.54 -11.14
N ALA A 70 -0.89 3.98 -10.30
CA ALA A 70 -0.20 2.74 -10.59
C ALA A 70 -1.16 1.55 -10.70
N ARG A 71 -2.20 1.49 -9.85
CA ARG A 71 -3.19 0.41 -9.87
C ARG A 71 -4.13 0.51 -11.08
N ILE A 72 -4.52 1.73 -11.48
CA ILE A 72 -5.27 1.94 -12.73
C ILE A 72 -4.43 1.51 -13.93
N LYS A 73 -3.13 1.86 -13.98
CA LYS A 73 -2.21 1.39 -15.03
C LYS A 73 -2.12 -0.15 -15.05
N ALA A 74 -1.97 -0.76 -13.88
CA ALA A 74 -1.95 -2.22 -13.75
C ALA A 74 -3.25 -2.88 -14.22
N TRP A 75 -4.40 -2.24 -13.98
CA TRP A 75 -5.69 -2.72 -14.48
C TRP A 75 -5.78 -2.74 -16.00
N HIS A 76 -5.30 -1.70 -16.67
CA HIS A 76 -5.23 -1.69 -18.13
C HIS A 76 -4.37 -2.84 -18.66
N ILE A 77 -3.20 -3.07 -18.04
CA ILE A 77 -2.28 -4.14 -18.44
C ILE A 77 -2.90 -5.52 -18.23
N VAL A 78 -3.52 -5.78 -17.08
CA VAL A 78 -4.15 -7.08 -16.77
C VAL A 78 -5.27 -7.39 -17.75
N HIS A 79 -6.11 -6.41 -18.07
CA HIS A 79 -7.25 -6.59 -18.96
C HIS A 79 -6.90 -6.47 -20.45
N GLY A 80 -5.63 -6.18 -20.78
CA GLY A 80 -5.19 -6.02 -22.16
C GLY A 80 -5.74 -4.77 -22.85
N CYS A 81 -6.18 -3.76 -22.09
CA CYS A 81 -6.55 -2.45 -22.65
C CYS A 81 -5.28 -1.67 -23.01
N SER A 82 -5.39 -0.79 -24.02
CA SER A 82 -4.30 0.13 -24.34
C SER A 82 -4.01 1.07 -23.16
N TRP A 83 -2.74 1.40 -22.96
CA TRP A 83 -2.30 2.46 -22.06
C TRP A 83 -1.59 3.51 -22.89
N ASP A 84 -2.36 4.51 -23.34
CA ASP A 84 -1.90 5.51 -24.31
C ASP A 84 -1.20 6.73 -23.66
N ILE A 85 -1.07 6.72 -22.32
CA ILE A 85 -0.40 7.77 -21.56
C ILE A 85 1.10 7.45 -21.52
N ASN A 86 1.90 8.28 -22.18
CA ASN A 86 3.35 8.09 -22.19
C ASN A 86 3.96 8.31 -20.79
N GLU A 87 5.15 7.76 -20.57
CA GLU A 87 5.78 7.78 -19.24
C GLU A 87 6.14 9.19 -18.74
N ALA A 88 6.46 10.13 -19.65
CA ALA A 88 6.76 11.51 -19.26
C ALA A 88 5.50 12.23 -18.80
N GLU A 89 4.41 12.10 -19.55
CA GLU A 89 3.09 12.63 -19.21
C GLU A 89 2.55 12.03 -17.91
N TYR A 90 2.68 10.71 -17.73
CA TYR A 90 2.30 10.02 -16.50
C TYR A 90 3.03 10.60 -15.27
N LYS A 91 4.34 10.86 -15.39
CA LYS A 91 5.13 11.48 -14.31
C LYS A 91 4.69 12.90 -14.01
N VAL A 92 4.44 13.72 -15.03
CA VAL A 92 3.98 15.11 -14.87
C VAL A 92 2.64 15.16 -14.14
N ILE A 93 1.69 14.30 -14.52
CA ILE A 93 0.39 14.18 -13.85
C ILE A 93 0.58 13.81 -12.38
N LEU A 94 1.43 12.82 -12.11
CA LEU A 94 1.65 12.33 -10.75
C LEU A 94 2.33 13.37 -9.86
N GLU A 95 3.33 14.08 -10.38
CA GLU A 95 3.99 15.18 -9.68
C GLU A 95 3.03 16.32 -9.39
N GLY A 96 2.18 16.69 -10.37
CA GLY A 96 1.14 17.70 -10.21
C GLY A 96 0.16 17.33 -9.09
N ALA A 97 -0.39 16.12 -9.14
CA ALA A 97 -1.31 15.61 -8.11
C ALA A 97 -0.66 15.55 -6.72
N THR A 98 0.59 15.08 -6.64
CA THR A 98 1.36 15.00 -5.39
C THR A 98 1.66 16.39 -4.80
N ARG A 99 1.86 17.40 -5.65
CA ARG A 99 2.07 18.78 -5.20
C ARG A 99 0.79 19.44 -4.69
N LEU A 100 -0.36 19.03 -5.24
CA LEU A 100 -1.69 19.46 -4.78
C LEU A 100 -2.14 18.75 -3.50
N ALA A 101 -1.49 17.64 -3.12
CA ALA A 101 -1.78 16.95 -1.88
C ALA A 101 -1.57 17.86 -0.66
N PRO A 102 -2.42 17.78 0.38
CA PRO A 102 -2.33 18.67 1.53
C PRO A 102 -0.99 18.47 2.23
N ASN A 103 -0.37 19.58 2.65
CA ASN A 103 0.90 19.54 3.38
C ASN A 103 0.80 18.73 4.68
N THR A 104 -0.39 18.68 5.29
CA THR A 104 -0.68 17.87 6.49
C THR A 104 -0.57 16.36 6.24
N SER A 105 -0.60 15.90 4.98
CA SER A 105 -0.39 14.48 4.65
C SER A 105 1.07 14.06 4.68
N ARG A 106 2.01 15.02 4.76
CA ARG A 106 3.44 14.73 4.88
C ARG A 106 3.77 14.47 6.34
N CYS A 107 4.00 13.22 6.68
CA CYS A 107 4.48 12.83 8.00
C CYS A 107 5.97 13.20 8.09
N PRO A 108 6.41 13.89 9.16
CA PRO A 108 7.83 14.08 9.40
C PRO A 108 8.53 12.72 9.53
N GLN A 109 9.83 12.71 9.30
CA GLN A 109 10.63 11.52 9.55
C GLN A 109 10.44 11.08 11.00
N ARG A 110 10.14 9.80 11.21
CA ARG A 110 10.00 9.24 12.56
C ARG A 110 11.35 9.23 13.26
N ASP A 111 11.34 9.52 14.55
CA ASP A 111 12.55 9.39 15.37
C ASP A 111 13.07 7.95 15.33
N PRO A 112 14.39 7.76 15.31
CA PRO A 112 14.97 6.43 15.32
C PRO A 112 14.62 5.70 16.62
N PHE A 113 14.34 4.40 16.50
CA PHE A 113 14.31 3.53 17.67
C PHE A 113 15.75 3.34 18.16
N THR A 114 16.03 3.50 19.46
CA THR A 114 17.39 3.46 20.02
C THR A 114 17.56 2.36 21.06
N VAL A 115 18.81 2.04 21.39
CA VAL A 115 19.13 1.09 22.46
C VAL A 115 18.64 1.59 23.82
N ASP A 116 18.63 2.90 24.05
CA ASP A 116 18.07 3.47 25.29
C ASP A 116 16.57 3.20 25.42
N ILE A 117 15.84 3.15 24.31
CA ILE A 117 14.43 2.76 24.32
C ILE A 117 14.32 1.27 24.71
N LEU A 118 15.20 0.40 24.20
CA LEU A 118 15.23 -1.01 24.60
C LEU A 118 15.51 -1.20 26.09
N THR A 119 16.45 -0.44 26.67
CA THR A 119 16.76 -0.54 28.11
C THR A 119 15.59 -0.08 28.97
N VAL A 120 14.85 0.95 28.54
CA VAL A 120 13.60 1.36 29.20
C VAL A 120 12.57 0.23 29.13
N PHE A 121 12.33 -0.36 27.96
CA PHE A 121 11.39 -1.49 27.84
C PHE A 121 11.79 -2.67 28.74
N HIS A 122 13.07 -3.05 28.73
CA HIS A 122 13.59 -4.10 29.60
C HIS A 122 13.26 -3.82 31.07
N SER A 123 13.42 -2.57 31.54
CA SER A 123 13.10 -2.22 32.94
C SER A 123 11.62 -2.29 33.29
N LEU A 124 10.72 -2.26 32.30
CA LEU A 124 9.27 -2.25 32.48
C LEU A 124 8.64 -3.65 32.39
N PHE A 125 9.29 -4.62 31.77
CA PHE A 125 8.78 -5.98 31.58
C PHE A 125 9.11 -6.90 32.78
N ASP A 126 8.18 -7.80 33.14
CA ASP A 126 8.45 -8.86 34.12
C ASP A 126 9.16 -10.04 33.45
N HIS A 127 10.41 -10.27 33.82
CA HIS A 127 11.24 -11.35 33.26
C HIS A 127 10.85 -12.74 33.76
N ASN A 128 9.95 -12.82 34.75
CA ASN A 128 9.39 -14.10 35.20
C ASN A 128 8.10 -14.44 34.45
N ASP A 129 7.51 -13.48 33.74
CA ASP A 129 6.35 -13.73 32.90
C ASP A 129 6.79 -14.16 31.48
N PRO A 130 6.38 -15.37 31.02
CA PRO A 130 6.76 -15.86 29.70
C PRO A 130 6.25 -14.99 28.54
N CYS A 131 5.12 -14.29 28.71
CA CYS A 131 4.56 -13.43 27.67
C CYS A 131 5.41 -12.17 27.50
N ASP A 132 5.70 -11.46 28.60
CA ASP A 132 6.60 -10.30 28.62
C ASP A 132 7.99 -10.63 28.08
N THR A 133 8.54 -11.78 28.48
CA THR A 133 9.83 -12.27 27.99
C THR A 133 9.83 -12.51 26.48
N ALA A 134 8.76 -13.11 25.94
CA ALA A 134 8.61 -13.34 24.50
C ALA A 134 8.47 -12.04 23.71
N ILE A 135 7.68 -11.08 24.21
CA ILE A 135 7.50 -9.76 23.58
C ILE A 135 8.85 -9.01 23.53
N PHE A 136 9.57 -8.97 24.66
CA PHE A 136 10.86 -8.30 24.73
C PHE A 136 11.90 -8.96 23.80
N THR A 137 11.94 -10.29 23.78
CA THR A 137 12.84 -11.02 22.85
C THR A 137 12.53 -10.68 21.40
N CYS A 138 11.25 -10.69 21.00
CA CYS A 138 10.83 -10.30 19.65
C CYS A 138 11.25 -8.87 19.30
N LEU A 139 11.12 -7.93 20.25
CA LEU A 139 11.53 -6.54 20.08
C LEU A 139 13.05 -6.42 19.83
N VAL A 140 13.86 -7.05 20.69
CA VAL A 140 15.33 -7.01 20.61
C VAL A 140 15.84 -7.64 19.31
N VAL A 141 15.33 -8.82 18.96
CA VAL A 141 15.74 -9.51 17.72
C VAL A 141 15.34 -8.68 16.50
N SER A 142 14.12 -8.14 16.47
CA SER A 142 13.68 -7.28 15.35
C SER A 142 14.57 -6.04 15.21
N PHE A 143 14.97 -5.43 16.32
CA PHE A 143 15.85 -4.27 16.35
C PHE A 143 17.25 -4.59 15.79
N TYR A 144 17.93 -5.61 16.31
CA TYR A 144 19.30 -5.92 15.91
C TYR A 144 19.41 -6.60 14.53
N CYS A 145 18.38 -7.34 14.11
CA CYS A 145 18.34 -7.94 12.78
C CYS A 145 17.79 -6.99 11.70
N VAL A 146 17.28 -5.81 12.08
CA VAL A 146 16.59 -4.87 11.17
C VAL A 146 15.45 -5.59 10.43
N ALA A 147 14.74 -6.46 11.14
CA ALA A 147 13.72 -7.31 10.57
C ALA A 147 12.34 -6.64 10.60
N ARG A 148 11.45 -7.09 9.72
CA ARG A 148 10.04 -6.65 9.79
C ARG A 148 9.33 -7.39 10.91
N LEU A 149 8.45 -6.68 11.62
CA LEU A 149 7.67 -7.30 12.71
C LEU A 149 6.84 -8.51 12.23
N GLY A 150 6.34 -8.48 10.99
CA GLY A 150 5.60 -9.60 10.40
C GLY A 150 6.44 -10.86 10.11
N GLU A 151 7.76 -10.81 10.29
CA GLU A 151 8.64 -11.99 10.18
C GLU A 151 8.72 -12.76 11.51
N PHE A 152 8.49 -12.07 12.64
CA PHE A 152 8.54 -12.64 13.99
C PHE A 152 7.18 -12.74 14.67
N THR A 153 6.16 -12.08 14.12
CA THR A 153 4.80 -12.08 14.68
C THR A 153 3.78 -12.54 13.65
N VAL A 154 2.68 -13.09 14.15
CA VAL A 154 1.52 -13.44 13.33
C VAL A 154 0.51 -12.30 13.30
N PRO A 155 -0.17 -12.03 12.16
CA PRO A 155 -1.15 -10.94 12.07
C PRO A 155 -2.30 -11.05 13.08
N THR A 156 -2.73 -12.28 13.38
CA THR A 156 -3.78 -12.59 14.36
C THR A 156 -3.45 -13.88 15.11
N ILE A 157 -3.99 -14.04 16.31
CA ILE A 157 -3.85 -15.29 17.09
C ILE A 157 -4.33 -16.50 16.27
N GLN A 158 -5.42 -16.35 15.52
CA GLN A 158 -5.99 -17.42 14.68
C GLN A 158 -5.11 -17.79 13.48
N SER A 159 -4.18 -16.92 13.08
CA SER A 159 -3.24 -17.20 11.99
C SER A 159 -2.01 -18.00 12.42
N PHE A 160 -1.90 -18.36 13.71
CA PHE A 160 -0.82 -19.20 14.19
C PHE A 160 -0.91 -20.61 13.59
N ASN A 161 0.16 -21.06 12.96
CA ASN A 161 0.28 -22.39 12.40
C ASN A 161 1.51 -23.08 12.99
N PRO A 162 1.34 -24.11 13.84
CA PRO A 162 2.45 -24.83 14.48
C PRO A 162 3.43 -25.48 13.48
N ALA A 163 3.01 -25.75 12.24
CA ALA A 163 3.88 -26.31 11.21
C ALA A 163 4.74 -25.25 10.50
N LYS A 164 4.45 -23.96 10.69
CA LYS A 164 5.16 -22.84 10.06
C LYS A 164 5.84 -21.91 11.07
N HIS A 165 5.28 -21.78 12.26
CA HIS A 165 5.75 -20.85 13.28
C HIS A 165 6.39 -21.62 14.43
N ILE A 166 7.58 -21.18 14.82
CA ILE A 166 8.39 -21.79 15.87
C ILE A 166 7.71 -21.52 17.22
N THR A 167 7.71 -22.53 18.10
CA THR A 167 7.17 -22.47 19.46
C THR A 167 8.29 -22.42 20.48
#